data_AF-A0A9P2S0F1-F1
#
_entry.id   AF-A0A9P2S0F1-F1
#
_cell.length_a   1.000
_cell.length_b   1.000
_cell.length_c   1.000
_cell.angle_alpha   90.00
_cell.angle_beta   90.00
_cell.angle_gamma   90.00
#
_symmetry.space_group_name_H-M   'P 1'
#
loop_
_entity.id
_entity.type
_entity.pdbx_description
1 polymer ?
#
loop_
_entity_poly.entity_id
_entity_poly.type
_entity_poly.pdbx_seq_one_letter_code
_entity_poly.pdbx_strand_id
1 'polypeptide(L)' 'MKIYTLADVAQLVDKYQDVIDFGTAEDAPDDIWIKKAEESLGLQFTTSYKDFLKNYGGGEIGC' A
#
# COMPACT_ATOMS: atom_id res chain seq x y z
N MET A 1 6.81 -0.67 21.06
CA MET A 1 6.35 -0.27 19.71
C MET A 1 5.08 -1.08 19.41
N LYS A 2 3.99 -0.43 18.99
CA LYS A 2 2.77 -1.15 18.60
C LYS A 2 3.01 -1.84 17.25
N ILE A 3 2.55 -3.09 17.10
CA ILE A 3 2.47 -3.75 15.80
C ILE A 3 1.13 -3.33 15.19
N TYR A 4 1.16 -2.73 14.00
CA TYR A 4 -0.04 -2.32 13.28
C TYR A 4 -0.52 -3.46 12.38
N THR A 5 -1.80 -3.79 12.50
CA THR A 5 -2.49 -4.69 11.56
C THR A 5 -3.04 -3.90 10.38
N LEU A 6 -3.48 -4.59 9.31
CA LEU A 6 -4.16 -3.93 8.19
C LEU A 6 -5.43 -3.20 8.63
N ALA A 7 -6.16 -3.74 9.60
CA ALA A 7 -7.35 -3.09 10.16
C ALA A 7 -7.00 -1.82 10.94
N ASP A 8 -5.88 -1.80 11.68
CA ASP A 8 -5.40 -0.58 12.32
C ASP A 8 -5.02 0.48 11.28
N VAL A 9 -4.36 0.08 10.19
CA VAL A 9 -3.97 0.99 9.09
C VAL A 9 -5.21 1.55 8.41
N ALA A 10 -6.21 0.73 8.10
CA ALA A 10 -7.46 1.18 7.49
C ALA A 10 -8.17 2.25 8.33
N GLN A 11 -8.20 2.08 9.65
CA GLN A 11 -8.77 3.08 10.56
C GLN A 11 -7.99 4.40 10.55
N LEU A 12 -6.66 4.34 10.39
CA LEU A 12 -5.84 5.55 10.31
C LEU A 12 -6.03 6.26 8.97
N VAL A 13 -6.11 5.51 7.87
CA VAL A 13 -6.38 6.07 6.54
C VAL A 13 -7.73 6.77 6.53
N ASP A 14 -8.79 6.12 7.05
CA ASP A 14 -10.12 6.71 7.15
C ASP A 14 -10.16 7.96 8.05
N LYS A 15 -9.44 7.91 9.18
CA LYS A 15 -9.38 9.04 10.12
C LYS A 15 -8.71 10.29 9.55
N TYR A 16 -7.72 10.13 8.67
CA TYR A 16 -6.87 11.21 8.17
C TYR A 16 -7.03 11.42 6.65
N GLN A 17 -8.24 11.19 6.12
CA GLN A 17 -8.56 11.42 4.71
C GLN A 17 -8.34 12.87 4.25
N ASP A 18 -8.24 13.82 5.18
CA ASP A 18 -7.93 15.23 4.89
C ASP A 18 -6.46 15.47 4.50
N VAL A 19 -5.57 14.52 4.79
CA VAL A 19 -4.13 14.61 4.50
C VAL A 19 -3.56 13.36 3.81
N ILE A 20 -4.37 12.33 3.59
CA ILE A 20 -3.96 11.10 2.90
C ILE A 20 -4.68 11.05 1.56
N ASP A 21 -3.88 10.95 0.49
CA ASP A 21 -4.37 10.75 -0.88
C ASP A 21 -3.83 9.42 -1.40
N PHE A 22 -4.41 8.34 -0.88
CA PHE A 22 -4.13 6.98 -1.34
C PHE A 22 -5.14 6.58 -2.42
N GLY A 23 -4.68 5.77 -3.35
CA GLY A 23 -5.57 5.09 -4.28
C GLY A 23 -6.42 4.04 -3.58
N THR A 24 -7.10 3.24 -4.40
CA THR A 24 -7.98 2.18 -3.95
C THR A 24 -7.48 0.81 -4.43
N ALA A 25 -8.18 -0.25 -4.04
CA ALA A 25 -7.93 -1.58 -4.58
C ALA A 25 -8.19 -1.68 -6.08
N GLU A 26 -8.96 -0.75 -6.68
CA GLU A 26 -9.16 -0.69 -8.13
C GLU A 26 -7.90 -0.17 -8.86
N ASP A 27 -7.09 0.63 -8.17
CA ASP A 27 -5.82 1.17 -8.66
C ASP A 27 -4.63 0.22 -8.39
N ALA A 28 -4.89 -0.91 -7.72
CA ALA A 28 -3.85 -1.83 -7.29
C ALA A 28 -3.14 -2.50 -8.49
N PRO A 29 -1.79 -2.57 -8.48
CA PRO A 29 -1.08 -3.34 -9.47
C PRO A 29 -1.40 -4.83 -9.32
N ASP A 30 -1.59 -5.51 -10.45
CA ASP A 30 -1.74 -6.97 -10.45
C ASP A 30 -0.43 -7.68 -10.05
N ASP A 31 -0.54 -8.97 -9.74
CA ASP A 31 0.61 -9.77 -9.31
C ASP A 31 1.71 -9.86 -10.40
N ILE A 32 1.38 -9.68 -11.68
CA ILE A 32 2.34 -9.69 -12.79
C ILE A 32 3.20 -8.41 -12.74
N TRP A 33 2.57 -7.25 -12.52
CA TRP A 33 3.26 -5.98 -12.35
C TRP A 33 4.14 -5.97 -11.11
N ILE A 34 3.65 -6.50 -9.98
CA ILE A 34 4.45 -6.64 -8.75
C ILE A 34 5.69 -7.49 -9.03
N LYS A 35 5.53 -8.65 -9.68
CA LYS A 35 6.67 -9.53 -10.01
C LYS A 35 7.69 -8.84 -10.91
N LYS A 36 7.24 -8.12 -11.94
CA LYS A 36 8.15 -7.36 -12.83
C LYS A 36 8.90 -6.27 -12.07
N ALA A 37 8.26 -5.59 -11.13
CA ALA A 37 8.90 -4.59 -10.29
C ALA A 37 9.97 -5.22 -9.38
N GLU A 38 9.66 -6.34 -8.73
CA GLU A 38 10.62 -7.10 -7.92
C GLU A 38 11.85 -7.55 -8.73
N GLU A 39 11.64 -8.09 -9.94
CA GLU A 39 12.72 -8.48 -10.86
C GLU A 39 13.56 -7.28 -11.30
N SER A 40 12.92 -6.17 -11.66
CA SER A 40 13.60 -4.95 -12.13
C SER A 40 14.43 -4.29 -11.04
N LEU A 41 13.95 -4.34 -9.79
CA LEU A 41 14.64 -3.79 -8.61
C LEU A 41 15.63 -4.78 -7.99
N GLY A 42 15.62 -6.05 -8.43
CA GLY A 42 16.47 -7.11 -7.89
C GLY A 42 16.18 -7.44 -6.42
N LEU A 43 14.95 -7.24 -5.96
CA LEU A 43 14.56 -7.48 -4.57
C LEU A 43 13.14 -8.04 -4.46
N GLN A 44 12.84 -8.68 -3.34
CA GLN A 44 11.51 -9.15 -3.02
C GLN A 44 10.83 -8.16 -2.07
N PHE A 45 9.61 -7.76 -2.39
CA PHE A 45 8.80 -6.94 -1.51
C PHE A 45 8.33 -7.76 -0.30
N THR A 46 8.20 -7.09 0.84
CA THR A 46 7.63 -7.70 2.04
C THR A 46 6.13 -7.93 1.85
N THR A 47 5.57 -8.90 2.59
CA THR A 47 4.12 -9.13 2.60
C THR A 47 3.34 -7.86 2.93
N SER A 48 3.80 -7.08 3.91
CA SER A 48 3.15 -5.83 4.30
C SER A 48 3.11 -4.77 3.19
N TYR A 49 4.16 -4.69 2.36
CA TYR A 49 4.17 -3.74 1.25
C TYR A 49 3.28 -4.22 0.10
N LYS A 50 3.24 -5.54 -0.17
CA LYS A 50 2.29 -6.11 -1.13
C LYS A 50 0.85 -5.88 -0.69
N ASP A 51 0.55 -6.07 0.60
CA ASP A 51 -0.79 -5.80 1.15
C ASP A 51 -1.15 -4.31 1.01
N PHE A 52 -0.22 -3.40 1.26
CA PHE A 52 -0.43 -1.97 1.02
C PHE A 52 -0.80 -1.69 -0.46
N LEU A 53 -0.01 -2.18 -1.40
CA LEU A 53 -0.28 -2.00 -2.84
C LEU A 53 -1.63 -2.60 -3.25
N LYS A 54 -2.03 -3.74 -2.69
CA LYS A 54 -3.32 -4.38 -3.00
C LYS A 54 -4.53 -3.64 -2.45
N ASN A 55 -4.37 -2.92 -1.35
CA ASN A 55 -5.48 -2.18 -0.74
C ASN A 55 -5.56 -0.73 -1.22
N TYR A 56 -4.43 -0.14 -1.58
CA TYR A 56 -4.31 1.30 -1.80
C TYR A 56 -3.64 1.70 -3.12
N GLY A 57 -3.00 0.78 -3.84
CA GLY A 57 -2.30 1.04 -5.11
C GLY A 57 -1.02 1.90 -5.00
N GLY A 58 -1.01 2.90 -4.13
CA GLY A 58 0.02 3.91 -3.95
C GLY A 58 -0.60 5.19 -3.38
N GLY A 59 0.16 6.29 -3.41
CA GLY A 59 -0.34 7.61 -3.03
C GLY A 59 0.60 8.38 -2.12
N GLU A 60 0.06 9.46 -1.54
CA GLU A 60 0.84 10.47 -0.83
C GLU A 60 0.21 10.83 0.53
N ILE A 61 1.01 11.46 1.40
CA ILE A 61 0.57 11.98 2.70
C ILE A 61 1.07 13.43 2.82
N GLY A 62 0.17 14.36 3.09
CA GLY A 62 0.45 15.78 3.34
C GLY A 62 0.49 16.68 2.11
N CYS A 63 -0.24 16.32 1.06
CA CYS A 63 -0.44 17.12 -0.15
C CYS A 63 -1.40 18.31 0.06
#